data_AF-A0A257U342-F1
#
_entry.id   AF-A0A257U342-F1
#
_cell.length_a   1.000
_cell.length_b   1.000
_cell.length_c   1.000
_cell.angle_alpha   90.00
_cell.angle_beta   90.00
_cell.angle_gamma   90.00
#
_symmetry.space_group_name_H-M   'P 1'
#
loop_
_entity.id
_entity.type
_entity.pdbx_description
1 polymer ?
#
loop_
_entity_poly.entity_id
_entity_poly.type
_entity_poly.pdbx_seq_one_letter_code
_entity_poly.pdbx_strand_id
1 'polypeptide(L)'
;MSSSYPLIPDLQTLTNLFQADRESLGRFSEVSVEQMPEAYRRLLAHNDHMTVAVEAFHGGPVDVRVLKRQVSDTHYAREILLSRQSDGEVVQ
;
A
#
# COMPACT_ATOMS: atom_id res chain seq x y z
N MET A 1 -29.94 -2.45 -13.97
CA MET A 1 -29.50 -1.61 -12.85
C MET A 1 -27.99 -1.72 -12.76
N SER A 2 -27.28 -0.71 -13.27
CA SER A 2 -25.82 -0.73 -13.33
C SER A 2 -25.25 -0.57 -11.93
N SER A 3 -24.56 -1.60 -11.46
CA SER A 3 -23.88 -1.59 -10.18
C SER A 3 -22.77 -0.54 -10.21
N SER A 4 -23.00 0.58 -9.52
CA SER A 4 -22.01 1.63 -9.29
C SER A 4 -21.02 1.15 -8.21
N TYR A 5 -20.21 0.14 -8.54
CA TYR A 5 -18.97 -0.05 -7.80
C TYR A 5 -18.11 1.19 -8.04
N PRO A 6 -17.55 1.85 -7.00
CA PRO A 6 -16.50 2.82 -7.24
C PRO A 6 -15.40 2.08 -8.00
N LEU A 7 -15.09 2.58 -9.22
CA LEU A 7 -14.05 2.03 -10.09
C LEU A 7 -12.77 1.93 -9.26
N ILE A 8 -12.38 0.71 -8.88
CA ILE A 8 -11.07 0.47 -8.29
C ILE A 8 -10.06 1.05 -9.30
N PRO A 9 -9.18 1.98 -8.89
CA PRO A 9 -8.25 2.59 -9.81
C PRO A 9 -7.38 1.52 -10.47
N ASP A 10 -7.18 1.62 -11.78
CA ASP A 10 -6.27 0.71 -12.47
C ASP A 10 -4.82 0.90 -11.99
N LEU A 11 -3.95 -0.06 -12.32
CA LEU A 11 -2.55 -0.04 -11.90
C LEU A 11 -1.85 1.26 -12.32
N GLN A 12 -2.14 1.78 -13.51
CA GLN A 12 -1.54 3.02 -14.00
C GLN A 12 -1.94 4.23 -13.15
N THR A 13 -3.23 4.33 -12.81
CA THR A 13 -3.76 5.37 -11.94
C THR A 13 -3.10 5.31 -10.56
N LEU A 14 -2.96 4.10 -9.99
CA LEU A 14 -2.30 3.90 -8.70
C LEU A 14 -0.82 4.26 -8.73
N THR A 15 -0.07 3.84 -9.75
CA THR A 15 1.37 4.12 -9.84
C THR A 15 1.66 5.60 -10.01
N ASN A 16 0.81 6.32 -10.76
CA ASN A 16 0.96 7.75 -10.99
C ASN A 16 0.71 8.62 -9.74
N LEU A 17 0.16 8.05 -8.67
CA LEU A 17 0.03 8.74 -7.39
C LEU A 17 1.39 8.95 -6.70
N PHE A 18 2.36 8.07 -6.96
CA PHE A 18 3.64 8.02 -6.26
C PHE A 18 4.85 8.26 -7.15
N GLN A 19 4.76 7.94 -8.45
CA GLN A 19 5.85 8.13 -9.39
C GLN A 19 5.40 8.91 -10.62
N ALA A 20 6.26 9.82 -11.11
CA ALA A 20 6.00 10.57 -12.33
C ALA A 20 6.11 9.70 -13.60
N ASP A 21 6.94 8.65 -13.55
CA ASP A 21 7.19 7.74 -14.66
C ASP A 21 7.11 6.29 -14.18
N ARG A 22 6.20 5.52 -14.77
CA ARG A 22 5.99 4.09 -14.46
C ARG A 22 7.21 3.24 -14.83
N GLU A 23 7.98 3.64 -15.83
CA GLU A 23 9.19 2.90 -16.23
C GLU A 23 10.23 2.86 -15.09
N SER A 24 10.15 3.78 -14.11
CA SER A 24 10.97 3.75 -12.89
C SER A 24 10.66 2.59 -11.94
N LEU A 25 9.46 2.00 -12.03
CA LEU A 25 9.01 0.92 -11.15
C LEU A 25 9.46 -0.47 -11.63
N GLY A 26 10.04 -0.57 -12.83
CA GLY A 26 10.47 -1.83 -13.42
C GLY A 26 9.33 -2.61 -14.09
N ARG A 27 9.54 -3.93 -14.25
CA ARG A 27 8.61 -4.83 -14.95
C ARG A 27 7.77 -5.62 -13.95
N PHE A 28 6.47 -5.72 -14.21
CA PHE A 28 5.55 -6.51 -13.42
C PHE A 28 5.29 -7.86 -14.09
N SER A 29 5.24 -8.92 -13.29
CA SER A 29 4.80 -10.25 -13.68
C SER A 29 3.82 -10.78 -12.65
N GLU A 30 2.71 -11.33 -13.10
CA GLU A 30 1.74 -11.98 -12.22
C GLU A 30 2.34 -13.28 -11.65
N VAL A 31 2.12 -13.51 -10.35
CA VAL A 31 2.56 -14.71 -9.63
C VAL A 31 1.43 -15.21 -8.73
N SER A 32 1.38 -16.51 -8.47
CA SER A 32 0.44 -17.06 -7.50
C SER A 32 0.89 -16.78 -6.06
N VAL A 33 -0.02 -16.89 -5.10
CA VAL A 33 0.25 -16.67 -3.67
C VAL A 33 1.32 -17.65 -3.15
N GLU A 34 1.36 -18.87 -3.68
CA GLU A 34 2.31 -19.92 -3.30
C GLU A 34 3.74 -19.64 -3.80
N GLN A 35 3.88 -18.84 -4.87
CA GLN A 35 5.16 -18.45 -5.43
C GLN A 35 5.78 -17.25 -4.71
N MET A 36 5.00 -16.55 -3.87
CA MET A 36 5.45 -15.38 -3.14
C MET A 36 6.30 -15.76 -1.92
N PRO A 37 7.49 -15.15 -1.72
CA PRO A 37 8.27 -15.34 -0.50
C PRO A 37 7.44 -15.06 0.75
N GLU A 38 7.63 -15.86 1.80
CA GLU A 38 6.75 -15.84 2.98
C GLU A 38 6.60 -14.46 3.62
N ALA A 39 7.70 -13.70 3.72
CA ALA A 39 7.70 -12.35 4.27
C ALA A 39 6.75 -11.42 3.49
N TYR A 40 6.86 -11.41 2.16
CA TYR A 40 5.99 -10.63 1.29
C TYR A 40 4.57 -11.16 1.27
N ARG A 41 4.38 -12.48 1.33
CA ARG A 41 3.04 -13.09 1.39
C ARG A 41 2.27 -12.61 2.61
N ARG A 42 2.91 -12.57 3.78
CA ARG A 42 2.28 -12.06 5.02
C ARG A 42 1.91 -10.57 4.92
N LEU A 43 2.70 -9.77 4.21
CA LEU A 43 2.48 -8.33 4.07
C LEU A 43 1.56 -7.96 2.91
N LEU A 44 1.50 -8.72 1.82
CA LEU A 44 0.84 -8.31 0.58
C LEU A 44 -0.36 -9.18 0.21
N ALA A 45 -0.43 -10.41 0.71
CA ALA A 45 -1.47 -11.39 0.37
C ALA A 45 -2.22 -11.83 1.64
N HIS A 46 -2.89 -10.88 2.29
CA HIS A 46 -3.66 -11.09 3.52
C HIS A 46 -5.00 -10.33 3.48
N ASN A 47 -5.92 -10.69 4.37
CA ASN A 47 -7.26 -10.07 4.49
C ASN A 47 -7.40 -9.13 5.70
N ASP A 48 -6.36 -8.99 6.51
CA ASP A 48 -6.32 -8.06 7.63
C ASP A 48 -6.06 -6.62 7.17
N HIS A 49 -6.23 -5.66 8.09
CA HIS A 49 -5.81 -4.29 7.83
C HIS A 49 -4.28 -4.19 7.76
N MET A 50 -3.76 -3.56 6.71
CA MET A 50 -2.31 -3.42 6.46
C MET A 50 -1.53 -2.96 7.70
N THR A 51 -2.03 -1.99 8.48
CA THR A 51 -1.36 -1.52 9.70
C THR A 51 -1.16 -2.64 10.73
N VAL A 52 -2.16 -3.50 10.94
CA VAL A 52 -2.06 -4.63 11.87
C VAL A 52 -1.05 -5.66 11.37
N ALA A 53 -1.01 -5.92 10.07
CA ALA A 53 -0.04 -6.83 9.47
C ALA A 53 1.41 -6.30 9.62
N VAL A 54 1.62 -5.00 9.41
CA VAL A 54 2.93 -4.34 9.61
C VAL A 54 3.35 -4.40 11.07
N GLU A 55 2.46 -4.09 12.02
CA GLU A 55 2.76 -4.17 13.45
C GLU A 55 3.16 -5.59 13.89
N ALA A 56 2.41 -6.60 13.44
CA ALA A 56 2.70 -8.00 13.72
C ALA A 56 4.04 -8.45 13.09
N PHE A 57 4.33 -7.99 11.87
CA PHE A 57 5.58 -8.33 11.17
C PHE A 57 6.80 -7.67 11.82
N HIS A 58 6.67 -6.43 12.29
CA HIS A 58 7.77 -5.66 12.90
C HIS A 58 7.85 -5.76 14.43
N GLY A 59 6.90 -6.45 15.07
CA GLY A 59 6.93 -6.79 16.49
C GLY A 59 6.55 -5.64 17.42
N GLY A 60 5.75 -4.67 16.96
CA GLY A 60 5.35 -3.53 17.78
C GLY A 60 4.49 -2.51 17.03
N PRO A 61 3.96 -1.51 17.75
CA PRO A 61 3.10 -0.49 17.16
C PRO A 61 3.86 0.40 16.17
N VAL A 62 3.11 0.93 15.19
CA VAL A 62 3.63 1.89 14.20
C VAL A 62 2.85 3.21 14.23
N ASP A 63 3.56 4.30 13.98
CA ASP A 63 2.96 5.61 13.77
C ASP A 63 2.70 5.87 12.29
N VAL A 64 1.61 6.57 12.00
CA VAL A 64 1.28 7.05 10.65
C VAL A 64 1.72 8.50 10.50
N ARG A 65 2.64 8.77 9.58
CA ARG A 65 3.02 10.13 9.18
C ARG A 65 2.46 10.43 7.80
N VAL A 66 1.58 11.43 7.69
CA VAL A 66 1.03 11.87 6.41
C VAL A 66 2.04 12.78 5.70
N LEU A 67 2.44 12.39 4.49
CA LEU A 67 3.32 13.19 3.62
C LEU A 67 2.52 14.14 2.73
N LYS A 68 1.46 13.63 2.12
CA LYS A 68 0.62 14.38 1.19
C LYS A 68 -0.84 13.97 1.33
N ARG A 69 -1.74 14.92 1.11
CA ARG A 69 -3.19 14.70 1.06
C ARG A 69 -3.75 15.34 -0.20
N GLN A 70 -4.62 14.63 -0.89
CA GLN A 70 -5.38 15.14 -2.03
C GLN A 70 -6.85 14.78 -1.84
N VAL A 71 -7.73 15.74 -2.12
CA VAL A 71 -9.17 15.57 -2.07
C VAL A 71 -9.72 16.04 -3.41
N SER A 72 -10.55 15.22 -4.03
CA SER A 72 -11.38 15.59 -5.18
C SER A 72 -12.85 15.41 -4.80
N ASP A 73 -13.75 15.75 -5.72
CA ASP A 73 -15.20 15.58 -5.50
C ASP A 73 -15.61 14.12 -5.25
N THR A 74 -14.79 13.17 -5.73
CA THR A 74 -15.11 11.74 -5.73
C THR A 74 -14.14 10.90 -4.90
N HIS A 75 -12.95 11.41 -4.57
CA HIS A 75 -11.90 10.60 -3.94
C HIS A 75 -11.13 11.36 -2.86
N TYR A 76 -10.69 10.59 -1.87
CA TYR A 76 -9.72 11.01 -0.86
C TYR A 76 -8.47 10.15 -0.99
N ALA A 77 -7.32 10.79 -1.16
CA ALA A 77 -6.02 10.11 -1.24
C ALA A 77 -5.03 10.69 -0.23
N ARG A 78 -4.22 9.81 0.36
CA ARG A 78 -3.10 10.19 1.23
C ARG A 78 -1.87 9.36 0.89
N GLU A 79 -0.74 10.03 0.87
CA GLU A 79 0.58 9.41 0.88
C GLU A 79 1.07 9.45 2.33
N ILE A 80 1.52 8.30 2.83
CA ILE A 80 1.92 8.14 4.23
C ILE A 80 3.25 7.42 4.33
N LEU A 81 3.89 7.54 5.50
CA LEU A 81 4.92 6.64 5.98
C LEU A 81 4.42 5.94 7.25
N LEU A 82 4.83 4.69 7.42
CA LEU A 82 4.71 3.95 8.67
C LEU A 82 6.09 3.87 9.33
N SER A 83 6.18 4.28 10.60
CA SER A 83 7.42 4.20 11.37
C SER A 83 7.21 3.45 12.67
N ARG A 84 8.16 2.58 13.05
CA ARG A 84 8.09 1.87 14.34
C ARG A 84 8.22 2.86 15.50
N GLN A 85 7.38 2.70 16.52
CA GLN A 85 7.47 3.56 17.71
C GLN A 85 8.75 3.33 18.52
N SER A 86 9.37 2.15 18.41
CA SER A 86 10.55 1.78 19.19
C SER A 86 11.81 2.57 18.83
N ASP A 87 11.98 2.90 17.56
CA ASP A 87 13.21 3.51 17.02
C ASP A 87 12.96 4.59 15.95
N GLY A 88 11.71 4.82 15.54
CA GLY A 88 11.36 5.80 14.51
C GLY A 88 11.71 5.38 13.09
N GLU A 89 12.23 4.16 12.89
CA GLU A 89 12.60 3.66 11.56
C GLU A 89 11.37 3.46 10.69
N VAL A 90 11.47 3.85 9.41
CA VAL A 90 10.41 3.64 8.41
C VAL A 90 10.38 2.18 7.98
N VAL A 91 9.20 1.56 7.96
CA VAL A 91 9.00 0.11 7.80
C VAL A 91 7.94 -0.29 6.78
N GLN A 92 7.69 0.56 5.78
CA GLN A 92 6.81 0.26 4.65
C GLN A 92 7.61 0.05 3.36
#